data_AF-E2ANA1-F1
#
_entry.id   AF-E2ANA1-F1
#
_cell.length_a   1.000
_cell.length_b   1.000
_cell.length_c   1.000
_cell.angle_alpha   90.00
_cell.angle_beta   90.00
_cell.angle_gamma   90.00
#
_symmetry.space_group_name_H-M   'P 1'
#
loop_
_entity.id
_entity.type
_entity.pdbx_description
1 polymer ?
#
loop_
_entity_poly.entity_id
_entity_poly.type
_entity_poly.pdbx_seq_one_letter_code
_entity_poly.pdbx_strand_id
1 'polypeptide(L)' 'LLKRCVGGFNQNNNKNYNQLIWKISPKISPSGSKIVELAAHISACVFNEGSGALLQMFETMGIHSG' A
#
# COMPACT_ATOMS: atom_id res chain seq x y z
N LEU A 1 -9.26 -2.37 -6.63
CA LEU A 1 -8.66 -2.19 -7.97
C LEU A 1 -7.67 -1.04 -7.92
N LEU A 2 -6.48 -1.15 -8.54
CA LEU A 2 -5.50 -0.06 -8.66
C LEU A 2 -5.97 0.95 -9.71
N LYS A 3 -6.89 1.84 -9.35
CA LYS A 3 -7.63 2.69 -10.30
C LYS A 3 -6.69 3.56 -11.13
N ARG A 4 -5.56 3.98 -10.57
CA ARG A 4 -4.54 4.79 -11.28
C ARG A 4 -3.74 3.98 -12.31
N CYS A 5 -3.75 2.65 -12.26
CA CYS A 5 -3.12 1.80 -13.28
C CYS A 5 -4.02 1.55 -14.49
N VAL A 6 -5.31 1.87 -14.42
CA VAL A 6 -6.25 1.66 -15.53
C VAL A 6 -6.13 2.81 -16.52
N GLY A 7 -5.98 2.51 -17.81
CA GLY A 7 -5.91 3.51 -18.90
C GLY A 7 -4.57 4.27 -19.02
N GLY A 8 -3.71 4.19 -18.01
CA GLY A 8 -2.32 4.64 -18.10
C GLY A 8 -1.47 3.53 -18.72
N PHE A 9 -1.34 3.48 -20.04
CA PHE A 9 -0.54 2.49 -20.78
C PHE A 9 0.98 2.62 -20.55
N ASN A 10 1.42 3.00 -19.34
CA ASN A 10 2.81 3.12 -18.95
C ASN A 10 3.12 2.33 -17.67
N GLN A 11 4.36 1.89 -17.54
CA GLN A 11 4.80 1.06 -16.41
C GLN A 11 5.04 1.85 -15.11
N ASN A 12 5.00 3.19 -15.15
CA ASN A 12 5.37 4.02 -14.02
C ASN A 12 4.47 3.78 -12.81
N ASN A 13 3.17 3.59 -13.06
CA ASN A 13 2.18 3.35 -12.02
C ASN A 13 2.40 2.00 -11.33
N ASN A 14 2.72 0.96 -12.10
CA ASN A 14 3.05 -0.36 -11.54
C ASN A 14 4.36 -0.34 -10.75
N LYS A 15 5.38 0.38 -11.26
CA LYS A 15 6.66 0.57 -10.54
C LYS A 15 6.44 1.31 -9.23
N ASN A 16 5.66 2.39 -9.23
CA ASN A 16 5.35 3.18 -8.04
C ASN A 16 4.58 2.34 -6.99
N TYR A 17 3.56 1.59 -7.41
CA TYR A 17 2.84 0.68 -6.52
C TYR A 17 3.77 -0.37 -5.87
N ASN A 18 4.59 -1.04 -6.67
CA ASN A 18 5.53 -2.04 -6.14
C ASN A 18 6.55 -1.41 -5.17
N GLN A 19 6.98 -0.18 -5.40
CA GLN A 19 7.86 0.53 -4.46
C GLN A 19 7.19 0.74 -3.10
N LEU A 20 5.88 0.98 -3.04
CA LEU A 20 5.16 1.09 -1.76
C LEU A 20 5.18 -0.23 -0.98
N ILE A 21 4.97 -1.37 -1.66
CA ILE A 21 5.04 -2.69 -1.02
C ILE A 21 6.41 -2.89 -0.37
N TRP A 22 7.48 -2.62 -1.12
CA TRP A 22 8.85 -2.84 -0.65
C TRP A 22 9.32 -1.80 0.37
N LYS A 23 8.63 -0.65 0.50
CA LYS A 23 8.85 0.28 1.62
C LYS A 23 8.28 -0.28 2.94
N ILE A 24 7.18 -1.02 2.89
CA ILE A 24 6.52 -1.59 4.07
C ILE A 24 7.13 -2.95 4.45
N SER A 25 7.41 -3.80 3.45
CA SER A 25 8.05 -5.10 3.62
C SER A 25 9.34 -5.15 2.77
N PRO A 26 10.47 -4.66 3.29
CA PRO A 26 11.71 -4.59 2.53
C PRO A 26 12.18 -5.97 2.05
N LYS A 27 12.54 -6.08 0.76
CA LYS A 27 13.03 -7.34 0.17
C LYS A 27 14.26 -7.93 0.85
N ILE A 28 15.05 -7.08 1.50
CA ILE A 28 16.29 -7.45 2.19
C ILE A 28 16.02 -8.17 3.52
N SER A 29 14.79 -8.12 4.04
CA SER A 29 14.40 -8.77 5.28
C SER A 29 13.31 -9.80 5.00
N PRO A 30 13.55 -11.10 5.27
CA PRO A 30 12.54 -12.12 5.03
C PRO A 30 11.29 -11.81 5.86
N SER A 31 10.20 -11.58 5.15
CA SER A 31 8.87 -11.37 5.73
C SER A 31 8.00 -12.58 5.39
N GLY A 32 7.20 -13.04 6.35
CA GLY A 32 6.22 -14.08 6.08
C GLY A 32 5.22 -13.65 5.01
N SER A 33 4.65 -14.59 4.26
CA SER A 33 3.70 -14.32 3.17
C SER A 33 2.53 -13.42 3.61
N LYS A 34 2.02 -13.63 4.83
CA LYS A 34 0.97 -12.81 5.45
C LYS A 34 1.36 -11.32 5.59
N ILE A 35 2.63 -11.05 5.91
CA ILE A 35 3.13 -9.67 6.06
C ILE A 35 3.24 -9.00 4.68
N VAL A 36 3.72 -9.73 3.67
CA VAL A 36 3.81 -9.23 2.29
C VAL A 36 2.43 -8.95 1.71
N GLU A 37 1.46 -9.83 1.98
CA GLU A 37 0.05 -9.66 1.60
C GLU A 37 -0.56 -8.43 2.26
N LEU A 38 -0.34 -8.24 3.57
CA LEU A 38 -0.77 -7.04 4.28
C LEU A 38 -0.14 -5.77 3.69
N ALA A 39 1.16 -5.79 3.40
CA ALA A 39 1.87 -4.69 2.75
C ALA A 39 1.29 -4.35 1.37
N ALA A 40 0.89 -5.36 0.59
CA ALA A 40 0.22 -5.18 -0.69
C ALA A 40 -1.15 -4.50 -0.53
N HIS A 41 -1.96 -4.92 0.45
CA HIS A 41 -3.25 -4.29 0.73
C HIS A 41 -3.11 -2.83 1.16
N ILE A 42 -2.23 -2.53 2.12
CA ILE A 42 -1.95 -1.16 2.57
C ILE A 42 -1.46 -0.31 1.39
N SER A 43 -0.53 -0.84 0.59
CA SER A 43 -0.01 -0.14 -0.59
C SER A 43 -1.10 0.16 -1.61
N ALA A 44 -2.07 -0.73 -1.80
CA ALA A 44 -3.17 -0.51 -2.76
C ALA A 44 -4.08 0.64 -2.31
N CYS A 45 -4.38 0.71 -1.01
CA CYS A 45 -5.15 1.80 -0.43
C CYS A 45 -4.39 3.13 -0.53
N VAL A 46 -3.14 3.18 -0.08
CA VAL A 46 -2.29 4.38 -0.14
C VAL A 46 -2.05 4.83 -1.59
N PHE A 47 -1.87 3.91 -2.52
CA PHE A 47 -1.68 4.24 -3.93
C PHE A 47 -2.90 4.93 -4.53
N ASN A 48 -4.11 4.51 -4.14
CA ASN A 48 -5.36 5.06 -4.65
C ASN A 48 -5.78 6.37 -3.94
N GLU A 49 -5.65 6.42 -2.61
CA GLU A 49 -6.29 7.44 -1.77
C GLU A 49 -5.29 8.24 -0.92
N GLY A 50 -4.00 7.93 -1.01
CA GLY A 50 -2.96 8.59 -0.23
C GLY A 50 -3.05 8.29 1.27
N SER A 51 -2.54 9.20 2.09
CA SER A 51 -2.51 9.04 3.55
C SER A 51 -3.90 9.04 4.21
N GLY A 52 -4.94 9.51 3.51
CA GLY A 52 -6.33 9.45 3.99
C GLY A 52 -6.80 8.01 4.26
N ALA A 53 -6.34 7.05 3.45
CA ALA A 53 -6.62 5.64 3.69
C ALA A 53 -6.01 5.14 5.01
N LEU A 54 -4.82 5.63 5.39
CA LEU A 54 -4.18 5.23 6.65
C LEU A 54 -4.94 5.78 7.86
N LEU A 55 -5.46 7.00 7.75
CA LEU A 55 -6.29 7.59 8.80
C LEU A 55 -7.57 6.77 9.02
N GLN A 56 -8.27 6.38 7.95
CA GLN A 56 -9.46 5.53 8.04
C GLN A 56 -9.14 4.15 8.62
N MET A 57 -7.99 3.55 8.25
CA MET A 57 -7.53 2.29 8.83
C MET A 57 -7.30 2.43 10.34
N PHE A 58 -6.63 3.50 10.77
CA PHE A 58 -6.37 3.77 12.18
C PHE A 58 -7.67 3.98 12.97
N GLU A 59 -8.59 4.79 12.45
CA GLU A 59 -9.91 4.99 13.03
C GLU A 59 -10.68 3.68 13.17
N THR A 60 -10.68 2.84 12.13
CA THR A 60 -11.32 1.51 12.14
C THR A 60 -10.71 0.57 13.18
N MET A 61 -9.41 0.69 13.44
CA MET A 61 -8.71 -0.08 14.47
C MET A 61 -8.81 0.53 15.88
N GLY A 62 -9.50 1.67 16.03
CA GLY A 62 -9.57 2.40 17.31
C GLY A 62 -8.23 3.02 17.73
N ILE A 63 -7.33 3.26 16.78
CA ILE A 63 -6.05 3.91 17.01
C ILE A 63 -6.25 5.42 16.81
N HIS A 64 -6.17 6.16 17.90
CA HIS A 64 -6.27 7.62 17.88
C HIS A 64 -4.90 8.23 18.13
N SER A 65 -4.54 9.25 17.36
CA SER A 65 -3.49 10.17 17.79
C SER A 65 -4.02 10.90 19.02
N GLY A 66 -3.38 10.67 20.17
CA GLY A 66 -3.76 11.29 21.45
C GLY A 66 -3.69 12.81 21.43
#